data_AF-A0A6J8CQ02-F1
#
_entry.id   AF-A0A6J8CQ02-F1
#
_cell.length_a   1.000
_cell.length_b   1.000
_cell.length_c   1.000
_cell.angle_alpha   90.00
_cell.angle_beta   90.00
_cell.angle_gamma   90.00
#
_symmetry.space_group_name_H-M   'P 1'
#
loop_
_entity.id
_entity.type
_entity.pdbx_description
1 polymer ?
#
loop_
_entity_poly.entity_id
_entity_poly.type
_entity_poly.pdbx_seq_one_letter_code
_entity_poly.pdbx_strand_id
1 'polypeptide(L)'
;MTTNSSQVWKLNPNTGRVISGSHRYIGREFPGVPNRIDAAVIRDDRTILFFKGRSTMYVFDRSSRRVVRTVDKGNELMGSTCIVSS
;
A
#
# COMPACT_ATOMS: atom_id res chain seq x y z
N MET A 1 -9.98 -3.37 -21.25
CA MET A 1 -8.65 -3.55 -20.62
C MET A 1 -8.29 -2.26 -19.91
N THR A 2 -8.54 -2.15 -18.61
CA THR A 2 -8.31 -0.90 -17.85
C THR A 2 -6.81 -0.74 -17.56
N THR A 3 -6.15 0.11 -18.34
CA THR A 3 -4.77 0.56 -18.17
C THR A 3 -4.61 1.38 -16.89
N ASN A 4 -4.53 0.73 -15.73
CA ASN A 4 -4.16 1.38 -14.48
C ASN A 4 -2.63 1.30 -14.28
N SER A 5 -1.94 2.33 -14.76
CA SER A 5 -0.49 2.54 -14.70
C SER A 5 -0.01 2.81 -13.26
N SER A 6 0.12 1.76 -12.45
CA SER A 6 0.82 1.84 -11.15
C SER A 6 2.15 1.11 -11.26
N GLN A 7 3.18 1.87 -11.65
CA GLN A 7 4.55 1.39 -11.78
C GLN A 7 5.33 1.68 -10.50
N VAL A 8 6.25 0.77 -10.17
CA VAL A 8 7.23 0.95 -9.11
C VAL A 8 8.63 0.92 -9.72
N TRP A 9 9.50 1.76 -9.18
CA TRP A 9 10.90 1.84 -9.56
C TRP A 9 11.76 1.55 -8.33
N LYS A 10 12.91 0.91 -8.55
CA LYS A 10 13.90 0.72 -7.49
C LYS A 10 14.87 1.89 -7.51
N LEU A 11 15.07 2.49 -6.34
CA LEU A 11 16.11 3.49 -6.13
C LEU A 11 17.35 2.80 -5.56
N ASN A 12 18.52 3.16 -6.07
CA ASN A 12 19.78 2.76 -5.47
C ASN A 12 20.08 3.70 -4.28
N PRO A 13 20.15 3.19 -3.04
CA PRO A 13 20.34 4.03 -1.86
C PRO A 13 21.71 4.72 -1.82
N ASN A 14 22.73 4.13 -2.44
CA ASN A 14 24.09 4.68 -2.43
C ASN A 14 24.27 5.83 -3.43
N THR A 15 23.53 5.80 -4.55
CA THR A 15 23.67 6.79 -5.62
C THR A 15 22.48 7.74 -5.71
N GLY A 16 21.37 7.45 -5.02
CA GLY A 16 20.11 8.18 -5.13
C GLY A 16 19.47 8.11 -6.51
N ARG A 17 19.94 7.20 -7.38
CA ARG A 17 19.48 7.09 -8.78
C ARG A 17 18.50 5.95 -8.94
N VAL A 18 17.52 6.14 -9.81
CA VAL A 18 16.63 5.06 -10.25
C VAL A 18 17.44 4.02 -11.02
N ILE A 19 17.29 2.76 -10.65
CA ILE A 19 17.93 1.64 -11.34
C ILE A 19 17.21 1.42 -12.67
N SER A 20 17.93 1.65 -13.77
CA SER A 20 17.40 1.47 -15.13
C SER A 20 16.90 0.04 -15.35
N GLY A 21 15.75 -0.13 -16.00
CA GLY A 21 15.11 -1.44 -16.22
C GLY A 21 14.36 -2.02 -15.00
N SER A 22 14.34 -1.31 -13.87
CA SER A 22 13.63 -1.75 -12.66
C SER A 22 12.16 -1.37 -12.62
N HIS A 23 11.59 -0.87 -13.72
CA HIS A 23 10.15 -0.62 -13.77
C HIS A 23 9.42 -1.96 -13.62
N ARG A 24 8.54 -2.03 -12.62
CA ARG A 24 7.68 -3.18 -12.38
C ARG A 24 6.27 -2.70 -12.10
N TYR A 25 5.29 -3.56 -12.32
CA TYR A 25 3.92 -3.26 -11.97
C TYR A 25 3.68 -3.55 -10.49
N ILE A 26 3.01 -2.63 -9.79
CA ILE A 26 2.74 -2.79 -8.36
C ILE A 26 1.98 -4.09 -8.07
N GLY A 27 0.98 -4.43 -8.90
CA GLY A 27 0.19 -5.66 -8.72
C GLY A 27 0.98 -6.95 -8.94
N ARG A 28 2.12 -6.90 -9.65
CA ARG A 28 3.00 -8.06 -9.84
C ARG A 28 4.01 -8.20 -8.69
N GLU A 29 4.54 -7.08 -8.20
CA GLU A 29 5.50 -7.09 -7.10
C GLU A 29 4.82 -7.28 -5.73
N PHE A 30 3.66 -6.66 -5.54
CA PHE A 30 2.88 -6.61 -4.31
C PHE A 30 1.47 -7.16 -4.55
N PRO A 31 1.30 -8.49 -4.62
CA PRO A 31 0.00 -9.10 -4.85
C PRO A 31 -0.96 -8.78 -3.70
N GLY A 32 -2.19 -8.39 -4.04
CA GLY A 32 -3.22 -7.98 -3.08
C GLY A 32 -3.19 -6.49 -2.71
N VAL A 33 -2.14 -5.75 -3.07
CA VAL A 33 -2.11 -4.29 -2.93
C VAL A 33 -2.81 -3.66 -4.14
N PRO A 34 -3.80 -2.77 -3.94
CA PRO A 34 -4.49 -2.14 -5.05
C PRO A 34 -3.60 -1.12 -5.77
N ASN A 35 -3.92 -0.85 -7.04
CA ASN A 35 -3.30 0.24 -7.80
C ASN A 35 -3.66 1.62 -7.21
N ARG A 36 -2.89 2.65 -7.57
CA ARG A 36 -3.03 4.04 -7.08
C ARG A 36 -2.98 4.12 -5.56
N ILE A 37 -1.79 3.90 -5.02
CA ILE A 37 -1.48 4.07 -3.61
C ILE A 37 -1.04 5.52 -3.39
N ASP A 38 -1.47 6.11 -2.28
CA ASP A 38 -1.14 7.50 -1.93
C ASP A 38 0.20 7.59 -1.21
N ALA A 39 0.50 6.61 -0.35
CA ALA A 39 1.78 6.52 0.36
C ALA A 39 2.16 5.08 0.71
N ALA A 40 3.45 4.83 0.86
CA ALA A 40 4.00 3.56 1.35
C ALA A 40 5.07 3.85 2.41
N VAL A 41 5.01 3.13 3.54
CA VAL A 41 5.97 3.29 4.64
C VAL A 41 6.48 1.93 5.07
N ILE A 42 7.79 1.83 5.25
CA ILE A 42 8.43 0.64 5.83
C ILE A 42 8.39 0.83 7.35
N ARG A 43 7.70 -0.08 8.06
CA ARG A 43 7.66 -0.04 9.54
C ARG A 43 8.86 -0.76 10.13
N ASP A 44 9.09 -1.96 9.62
CA ASP A 44 10.14 -2.86 10.06
C ASP A 44 10.86 -3.39 8.81
N ASP A 45 11.99 -4.07 8.98
CA ASP A 45 12.71 -4.74 7.91
C ASP A 45 11.79 -5.67 7.07
N ARG A 46 10.74 -6.20 7.71
CA ARG A 46 9.80 -7.17 7.14
C ARG A 46 8.47 -6.60 6.65
N THR A 47 8.01 -5.45 7.15
CA THR A 47 6.62 -5.00 6.94
C THR A 47 6.53 -3.66 6.23
N ILE A 48 5.68 -3.60 5.20
CA ILE A 48 5.36 -2.39 4.44
C ILE A 48 3.88 -2.06 4.65
N LEU A 49 3.60 -0.81 5.03
CA LEU A 49 2.26 -0.25 5.12
C LEU A 49 1.97 0.55 3.85
N PHE A 50 0.94 0.17 3.11
CA PHE A 50 0.43 0.92 1.98
C PHE A 50 -0.85 1.66 2.38
N PHE A 51 -0.92 2.96 2.07
CA PHE A 51 -2.05 3.82 2.38
C PHE A 51 -2.81 4.17 1.12
N LYS A 52 -4.12 3.95 1.14
CA LYS A 52 -5.01 4.26 0.03
C LYS A 52 -6.24 5.02 0.52
N GLY A 53 -6.42 6.22 -0.01
CA GLY A 53 -7.38 7.18 0.46
C GLY A 53 -7.11 7.58 1.92
N ARG A 54 -8.16 8.06 2.57
CA ARG A 54 -8.10 8.46 3.99
C ARG A 54 -8.35 7.30 4.96
N SER A 55 -9.00 6.25 4.47
CA SER A 55 -9.58 5.23 5.34
C SER A 55 -8.88 3.88 5.23
N THR A 56 -8.24 3.51 4.12
CA THR A 56 -7.77 2.13 3.95
C THR A 56 -6.26 2.02 4.04
N MET A 57 -5.78 1.06 4.82
CA MET A 57 -4.38 0.73 4.97
C MET A 57 -4.15 -0.77 4.78
N TYR A 58 -3.15 -1.13 3.99
CA TYR A 58 -2.77 -2.51 3.70
C TYR A 58 -1.42 -2.82 4.33
N VAL A 59 -1.38 -3.82 5.20
CA VAL A 59 -0.16 -4.33 5.82
C VAL A 59 0.35 -5.47 4.96
N PHE A 60 1.48 -5.23 4.30
CA PHE A 60 2.14 -6.17 3.42
C PHE A 60 3.40 -6.73 4.09
N ASP A 61 3.48 -8.05 4.18
CA ASP A 61 4.66 -8.74 4.69
C ASP A 61 5.58 -9.11 3.52
N ARG A 62 6.83 -8.63 3.57
CA ARG A 62 7.83 -8.80 2.51
C ARG A 62 8.31 -10.24 2.39
N SER A 63 8.43 -10.95 3.50
CA SER A 63 8.95 -12.33 3.54
C SER A 63 7.97 -13.31 2.90
N SER A 64 6.68 -13.15 3.20
CA SER A 64 5.59 -13.97 2.66
C SER A 64 4.97 -13.40 1.38
N ARG A 65 5.40 -12.20 0.96
CA ARG A 65 4.94 -11.49 -0.25
C ARG A 65 3.41 -11.41 -0.35
N ARG A 66 2.72 -11.13 0.75
CA ARG A 66 1.26 -11.05 0.78
C ARG A 66 0.77 -9.95 1.70
N VAL A 67 -0.39 -9.40 1.38
CA VAL A 67 -1.17 -8.59 2.33
C VAL A 67 -1.63 -9.49 3.47
N VAL A 68 -1.18 -9.19 4.69
CA VAL A 68 -1.53 -9.93 5.91
C VAL A 68 -2.77 -9.33 6.56
N ARG A 69 -2.93 -8.02 6.49
CA ARG A 69 -4.05 -7.31 7.10
C ARG A 69 -4.47 -6.13 6.25
N THR A 70 -5.78 -5.96 6.09
CA THR A 70 -6.37 -4.73 5.56
C THR A 70 -7.12 -4.06 6.70
N VAL A 71 -6.81 -2.80 6.93
CA VAL A 71 -7.42 -1.96 7.96
C VAL A 71 -8.28 -0.93 7.25
N ASP A 72 -9.57 -0.94 7.52
CA ASP A 72 -10.45 0.14 7.13
C ASP A 72 -10.70 1.04 8.35
N LYS A 73 -9.97 2.14 8.41
CA LYS A 73 -10.13 3.21 9.41
C LYS A 73 -11.49 3.87 9.34
N GLY A 74 -12.22 3.75 8.22
CA GLY A 74 -13.61 4.17 8.15
C GLY A 74 -14.48 3.33 9.09
N ASN A 75 -14.29 2.02 9.08
CA ASN A 75 -15.02 1.10 9.94
C ASN A 75 -14.55 1.10 11.41
N GLU A 76 -13.27 1.41 11.69
CA GLU A 76 -12.81 1.63 13.09
C GLU A 76 -13.35 2.93 13.70
N LEU A 77 -13.73 3.92 12.88
CA LEU A 77 -14.35 5.18 13.31
C LEU A 77 -15.89 5.15 13.25
N MET A 78 -16.49 4.11 12.67
CA MET A 78 -17.94 3.87 12.64
C MET A 78 -18.42 2.78 13.61
N GLY A 79 -17.51 2.21 14.42
CA GLY A 79 -17.88 1.47 15.63
C GLY A 79 -18.33 2.36 16.79
N SER A 80 -18.15 3.67 16.67
CA SER A 80 -18.90 4.65 17.46
C SER A 80 -20.24 4.86 16.77
N THR A 81 -21.27 4.19 17.28
CA THR A 81 -22.68 4.55 17.03
C THR A 81 -22.80 6.07 17.04
N CYS A 82 -22.98 6.69 15.87
CA CYS A 82 -23.54 8.02 15.83
C CYS A 82 -24.99 7.88 16.29
N ILE A 83 -25.25 8.10 17.58
CA ILE A 83 -26.58 8.54 17.99
C ILE A 83 -26.66 9.98 17.49
N VAL A 84 -26.94 10.17 16.21
CA VAL A 84 -27.56 11.41 15.76
C VAL A 84 -29.01 11.30 16.21
N SER A 85 -29.30 11.87 17.38
CA SER A 85 -30.67 12.17 17.76
C SER A 85 -31.22 13.15 16.72
N SER A 86 -32.30 12.78 16.06
CA SER A 86 -33.24 13.70 15.42
C SER A 86 -34.64 13.23 15.77
#